data_AF-A0A0B1TNJ1-F1
#
_entry.id   AF-A0A0B1TNJ1-F1
#
_cell.length_a   1.000
_cell.length_b   1.000
_cell.length_c   1.000
_cell.angle_alpha   90.00
_cell.angle_beta   90.00
_cell.angle_gamma   90.00
#
_symmetry.space_group_name_H-M   'P 1'
#
loop_
_entity.id
_entity.type
_entity.pdbx_description
1 polymer ?
#
loop_
_entity_poly.entity_id
_entity_poly.type
_entity_poly.pdbx_seq_one_letter_code
_entity_poly.pdbx_strand_id
1 'polypeptide(L)'
;MNSSVLFSHKSITGNFREDLPEYIYRILIACPHGWAQNGLHCNEHNKTEILSFLLPHLDEDMNSLDRATLLLHYSARLKDIELLIGYRFHLLYIPEAEMRRLRLHIPYKLW
;
A
#
# COMPACT_ATOMS: atom_id res chain seq x y z
N MET A 1 -1.61 16.26 7.98
CA MET A 1 -2.39 15.08 7.54
C MET A 1 -1.80 13.88 8.25
N ASN A 2 -2.53 13.26 9.17
CA ASN A 2 -2.05 12.11 9.94
C ASN A 2 -2.34 10.85 9.13
N SER A 3 -1.29 10.21 8.64
CA SER A 3 -1.33 8.93 7.93
C SER A 3 -0.88 7.82 8.87
N SER A 4 -1.69 6.78 9.02
CA SER A 4 -1.31 5.56 9.72
C SER A 4 -0.59 4.62 8.77
N VAL A 5 0.53 4.03 9.18
CA VAL A 5 1.35 3.14 8.33
C VAL A 5 1.24 1.71 8.87
N LEU A 6 0.79 0.78 8.02
CA LEU A 6 0.85 -0.65 8.31
C LEU A 6 2.09 -1.22 7.63
N PHE A 7 3.09 -1.65 8.42
CA PHE A 7 4.24 -2.40 7.95
C PHE A 7 4.04 -3.88 8.30
N SER A 8 4.19 -4.77 7.32
CA SER A 8 4.31 -6.20 7.58
C SER A 8 5.37 -6.77 6.63
N HIS A 9 6.31 -7.52 7.20
CA HIS A 9 7.42 -8.17 6.50
C HIS A 9 7.22 -9.68 6.59
N LYS A 10 7.32 -10.37 5.46
CA LYS A 10 7.35 -11.83 5.41
C LYS A 10 8.60 -12.25 4.63
N SER A 11 9.64 -12.66 5.36
CA SER A 11 10.79 -13.35 4.78
C SER A 11 10.38 -14.79 4.46
N ILE A 12 10.67 -15.23 3.24
CA ILE A 12 10.44 -16.59 2.78
C ILE A 12 11.83 -17.14 2.44
N THR A 13 12.24 -18.18 3.19
CA THR A 13 13.50 -18.95 3.13
C THR A 13 14.73 -18.30 3.76
N GLY A 14 15.52 -19.13 4.45
CA GLY A 14 16.65 -18.72 5.26
C GLY A 14 17.98 -19.18 4.68
N ASN A 15 18.91 -18.23 4.60
CA ASN A 15 20.34 -18.40 4.83
C ASN A 15 20.95 -16.99 5.02
N PHE A 16 21.79 -16.79 6.03
CA PHE A 16 22.11 -15.47 6.62
C PHE A 16 22.95 -14.48 5.76
N ARG A 17 22.94 -14.61 4.43
CA ARG A 17 23.35 -13.57 3.45
C ARG A 17 22.31 -13.37 2.32
N GLU A 18 21.17 -14.05 2.37
CA GLU A 18 20.18 -14.22 1.29
C GLU A 18 18.77 -13.69 1.68
N ASP A 19 18.63 -12.92 2.76
CA ASP A 19 17.31 -12.59 3.34
C ASP A 19 16.81 -11.14 3.05
N LEU A 20 17.28 -10.49 1.98
CA LEU A 20 16.76 -9.18 1.59
C LEU A 20 15.51 -9.38 0.69
N PRO A 21 14.36 -8.78 1.04
CA PRO A 21 13.15 -8.96 0.24
C PRO A 21 13.36 -8.33 -1.15
N GLU A 22 13.04 -9.08 -2.21
CA GLU A 22 13.10 -8.56 -3.59
C GLU A 22 12.23 -7.31 -3.76
N TYR A 23 11.14 -7.21 -2.99
CA TYR A 23 10.23 -6.08 -3.00
C TYR A 23 9.79 -5.69 -1.60
N ILE A 24 9.66 -4.39 -1.38
CA ILE A 24 9.01 -3.80 -0.22
C ILE A 24 7.69 -3.20 -0.68
N TYR A 25 6.59 -3.63 -0.09
CA TYR A 25 5.30 -3.01 -0.33
C TYR A 25 4.95 -1.99 0.76
N ARG A 26 4.25 -0.92 0.38
CA ARG A 26 3.73 0.07 1.34
C ARG A 26 2.30 0.44 0.95
N ILE A 27 1.40 0.36 1.91
CA ILE A 27 -0.01 0.70 1.73
C ILE A 27 -0.31 1.90 2.63
N LEU A 28 -0.76 2.99 2.02
CA LEU A 28 -1.22 4.19 2.69
C LEU A 28 -2.74 4.23 2.62
N ILE A 29 -3.35 4.62 3.73
CA ILE A 29 -4.80 4.80 3.85
C ILE A 29 -5.05 6.26 4.23
N ALA A 30 -5.96 6.91 3.53
CA ALA A 30 -6.39 8.26 3.81
C ALA A 30 -7.91 8.35 3.97
N CYS A 31 -8.30 9.28 4.83
CA CYS A 31 -9.67 9.69 5.04
C CYS A 31 -9.78 11.18 4.71
N PRO A 32 -10.06 11.54 3.44
CA PRO A 32 -10.15 12.95 3.03
C PRO A 32 -11.22 13.72 3.80
N HIS A 33 -12.26 13.00 4.26
CA HIS A 33 -13.37 13.50 5.07
C HIS A 33 -13.16 13.31 6.58
N GLY A 34 -11.92 13.10 7.00
CA GLY A 34 -11.53 12.94 8.40
C GLY A 34 -11.62 11.51 8.92
N TRP A 35 -10.73 11.24 9.87
CA TRP A 35 -10.70 9.98 10.61
C TRP A 35 -11.83 9.95 11.66
N ALA A 36 -12.31 8.75 11.96
CA ALA A 36 -13.16 8.49 13.11
C ALA A 36 -12.45 8.86 14.41
N GLN A 37 -13.22 9.14 15.47
CA GLN A 37 -12.67 9.53 16.77
C GLN A 37 -11.68 8.51 17.35
N ASN A 38 -11.86 7.22 17.04
CA ASN A 38 -10.93 6.17 17.46
C ASN A 38 -9.65 6.07 16.61
N GLY A 39 -9.57 6.82 15.50
CA GLY A 39 -8.43 6.84 14.59
C GLY A 39 -8.21 5.57 13.75
N LEU A 40 -9.15 4.61 13.79
CA LEU A 40 -8.98 3.30 13.15
C LEU A 40 -9.63 3.17 11.77
N HIS A 41 -10.52 4.10 11.42
CA HIS A 41 -11.28 4.09 10.16
C HIS A 41 -11.69 5.51 9.76
N CYS A 42 -12.22 5.67 8.55
CA CYS A 42 -12.78 6.94 8.09
C CYS A 42 -14.17 7.17 8.66
N ASN A 43 -14.53 8.44 8.95
CA ASN A 43 -15.91 8.81 9.31
C ASN A 43 -16.91 8.36 8.24
N GLU A 44 -16.56 8.61 6.98
CA GLU A 44 -17.28 8.15 5.81
C GLU A 44 -16.52 6.98 5.17
N HIS A 45 -16.92 5.74 5.45
CA HIS A 45 -16.21 4.55 4.99
C HIS A 45 -16.08 4.46 3.45
N ASN A 46 -17.09 4.96 2.72
CA ASN A 46 -17.09 5.01 1.25
C ASN A 46 -16.13 6.07 0.67
N LYS A 47 -15.63 7.00 1.50
CA LYS A 47 -14.61 8.00 1.15
C LYS A 47 -13.19 7.56 1.50
N THR A 48 -13.01 6.33 1.97
CA THR A 48 -11.66 5.78 2.17
C THR A 48 -10.90 5.78 0.85
N GLU A 49 -9.65 6.23 0.89
CA GLU A 49 -8.72 6.16 -0.22
C GLU A 49 -7.52 5.30 0.16
N ILE A 50 -7.02 4.54 -0.83
CA ILE A 50 -5.81 3.73 -0.69
C ILE A 50 -4.83 4.12 -1.78
N LEU A 51 -3.59 4.34 -1.37
CA LEU A 51 -2.45 4.50 -2.25
C LEU A 51 -1.40 3.44 -1.87
N SER A 52 -1.00 2.62 -2.82
CA SER A 52 -0.11 1.51 -2.56
C SER A 52 1.07 1.46 -3.53
N PHE A 53 2.19 0.98 -3.01
CA PHE A 53 3.46 0.89 -3.71
C PHE A 53 4.03 -0.52 -3.61
N LEU A 54 4.67 -0.97 -4.68
CA LEU A 54 5.52 -2.15 -4.71
C LEU A 54 6.91 -1.74 -5.19
N LEU A 55 7.78 -1.47 -4.23
CA LEU A 55 9.12 -0.92 -4.47
C LEU A 55 10.11 -2.08 -4.61
N PRO A 56 10.84 -2.21 -5.74
CA PRO A 56 11.91 -3.18 -5.83
C PRO A 56 13.05 -2.82 -4.88
N HIS A 57 13.68 -3.84 -4.29
CA HIS A 57 14.95 -3.67 -3.61
C HIS A 57 16.06 -3.64 -4.66
N LEU A 58 16.60 -2.44 -4.90
CA LEU A 58 17.65 -2.20 -5.87
C LEU A 58 18.93 -1.79 -5.14
N ASP A 59 20.07 -2.35 -5.55
CA ASP A 59 21.37 -2.00 -4.96
C ASP A 59 21.83 -0.57 -5.34
N GLU A 60 21.32 -0.04 -6.45
CA GLU A 60 21.63 1.30 -6.95
C GLU A 60 20.39 1.97 -7.57
N ASP A 61 20.33 3.30 -7.51
CA ASP A 61 19.28 4.09 -8.15
C ASP A 61 19.56 4.19 -9.66
N MET A 62 19.04 3.23 -10.41
CA MET A 62 19.28 3.06 -11.86
C MET A 62 18.46 4.03 -12.73
N ASN A 63 17.64 4.90 -12.12
CA ASN A 63 16.74 5.78 -12.84
C ASN A 63 17.04 7.26 -12.55
N SER A 64 17.06 8.09 -13.58
CA SER A 64 17.21 9.55 -13.46
C SER A 64 15.88 10.24 -13.14
N LEU A 65 14.92 9.52 -12.57
CA LEU A 65 13.59 10.02 -12.26
C LEU A 65 13.63 10.82 -10.96
N ASP A 66 12.80 11.86 -10.86
CA ASP A 66 12.57 12.48 -9.57
C ASP A 66 11.76 11.51 -8.67
N ARG A 67 11.87 11.72 -7.36
CA ARG A 67 11.28 10.81 -6.35
C ARG A 67 9.76 10.64 -6.50
N ALA A 68 9.03 11.69 -6.88
CA ALA A 68 7.58 11.60 -7.00
C ALA A 68 7.20 10.77 -8.23
N THR A 69 7.88 11.00 -9.35
CA THR A 69 7.71 10.20 -10.57
C THR A 69 8.08 8.74 -10.33
N LEU A 70 9.18 8.49 -9.60
CA LEU A 70 9.60 7.13 -9.23
C LEU A 70 8.55 6.41 -8.38
N LEU A 71 8.06 7.05 -7.32
CA LEU A 71 7.02 6.47 -6.47
C LEU A 71 5.73 6.21 -7.23
N LEU A 72 5.33 7.12 -8.12
CA LEU A 72 4.16 6.91 -8.96
C LEU A 72 4.36 5.74 -9.94
N HIS A 73 5.57 5.60 -10.50
CA HIS A 73 5.92 4.49 -11.40
C HIS A 73 5.81 3.13 -10.70
N TYR A 74 6.20 3.05 -9.43
CA TYR A 74 6.06 1.85 -8.60
C TYR A 74 4.74 1.78 -7.81
N SER A 75 3.76 2.63 -8.14
CA SER A 75 2.43 2.48 -7.58
C SER A 75 1.77 1.21 -8.13
N ALA A 76 1.07 0.50 -7.26
CA ALA A 76 0.42 -0.77 -7.58
C ALA A 76 -1.00 -0.76 -7.02
N ARG A 77 -1.88 -1.59 -7.58
CA ARG A 77 -3.20 -1.81 -6.96
C ARG A 77 -3.00 -2.57 -5.67
N LEU A 78 -3.88 -2.33 -4.69
CA LEU A 78 -3.89 -3.14 -3.47
C LEU A 78 -4.05 -4.64 -3.81
N LYS A 79 -4.84 -4.97 -4.84
CA LYS A 79 -5.00 -6.36 -5.30
C LYS A 79 -3.69 -7.01 -5.76
N ASP A 80 -2.79 -6.26 -6.38
CA ASP A 80 -1.52 -6.79 -6.87
C ASP A 80 -0.63 -7.20 -5.69
N ILE A 81 -0.59 -6.36 -4.66
CA ILE A 81 0.11 -6.67 -3.40
C ILE A 81 -0.52 -7.90 -2.74
N GLU A 82 -1.86 -7.95 -2.62
CA GLU A 82 -2.55 -9.10 -2.01
C GLU A 82 -2.21 -10.42 -2.71
N LEU A 83 -2.13 -10.41 -4.04
CA LEU A 83 -1.74 -11.57 -4.84
C LEU A 83 -0.29 -11.97 -4.61
N LEU A 84 0.62 -10.99 -4.61
CA LEU A 84 2.06 -11.22 -4.42
C LEU A 84 2.36 -11.86 -3.05
N ILE A 85 1.75 -11.34 -1.98
CA ILE A 85 2.04 -11.80 -0.62
C ILE A 85 1.17 -12.99 -0.18
N GLY A 86 0.16 -13.35 -0.99
CA GLY A 86 -0.81 -14.40 -0.66
C GLY A 86 -1.71 -14.07 0.53
N TYR A 87 -1.95 -12.79 0.82
CA TYR A 87 -2.76 -12.31 1.95
C TYR A 87 -3.76 -11.27 1.49
N ARG A 88 -5.00 -11.40 1.94
CA ARG A 88 -6.09 -10.47 1.60
C ARG A 88 -6.31 -9.49 2.74
N PHE A 89 -6.12 -8.20 2.47
CA PHE A 89 -6.34 -7.17 3.48
C PHE A 89 -7.84 -6.99 3.71
N HIS A 90 -8.21 -6.78 4.97
CA HIS A 90 -9.58 -6.47 5.36
C HIS A 90 -9.56 -5.24 6.27
N LEU A 91 -10.15 -4.15 5.80
CA LEU A 91 -10.29 -2.94 6.60
C LEU A 91 -11.59 -3.04 7.38
N LEU A 92 -11.49 -2.90 8.70
CA LEU A 92 -12.65 -2.89 9.58
C LEU A 92 -13.63 -1.79 9.15
N TYR A 93 -14.93 -2.07 9.28
CA TYR A 93 -16.02 -1.12 8.97
C TYR A 93 -16.17 -0.74 7.49
N ILE A 94 -15.48 -1.44 6.56
CA ILE A 94 -15.68 -1.25 5.12
C ILE A 94 -16.42 -2.47 4.53
N PRO A 95 -17.61 -2.29 3.94
CA PRO A 95 -18.34 -3.38 3.28
C PRO A 95 -17.52 -4.03 2.15
N GLU A 96 -17.71 -5.34 1.91
CA GLU A 96 -16.94 -6.07 0.88
C GLU A 96 -17.08 -5.47 -0.53
N ALA A 97 -18.23 -4.86 -0.86
CA ALA A 97 -18.41 -4.15 -2.12
C ALA A 97 -17.45 -2.96 -2.27
N GLU A 98 -17.28 -2.14 -1.22
CA GLU A 98 -16.33 -1.04 -1.19
C GLU A 98 -14.88 -1.55 -1.14
N MET A 99 -14.62 -2.62 -0.38
CA MET A 99 -13.30 -3.25 -0.39
C MET A 99 -12.89 -3.77 -1.78
N ARG A 100 -13.83 -4.22 -2.62
CA ARG A 100 -13.53 -4.55 -4.03
C ARG A 100 -13.13 -3.32 -4.83
N ARG A 101 -13.83 -2.20 -4.67
CA ARG A 101 -13.49 -0.91 -5.31
C ARG A 101 -12.08 -0.49 -4.92
N LEU A 102 -11.75 -0.52 -3.63
CA LEU A 102 -10.43 -0.16 -3.11
C LEU A 102 -9.31 -1.08 -3.63
N ARG A 103 -9.57 -2.38 -3.74
CA ARG A 103 -8.61 -3.36 -4.26
C ARG A 103 -8.25 -3.13 -5.73
N LEU A 104 -9.23 -2.72 -6.54
CA LEU A 104 -9.10 -2.59 -7.98
C LEU A 104 -8.73 -1.17 -8.44
N HIS A 105 -8.74 -0.19 -7.54
CA HIS A 105 -8.35 1.17 -7.86
C HIS A 105 -6.88 1.23 -8.33
N ILE A 106 -6.66 1.84 -9.50
CA ILE A 106 -5.34 2.08 -10.07
C ILE A 106 -4.92 3.51 -9.70
N PRO A 107 -3.86 3.70 -8.90
CA PRO A 107 -3.33 5.02 -8.63
C PRO A 107 -2.82 5.67 -9.91
N TYR A 108 -3.22 6.91 -10.16
CA TYR A 108 -2.76 7.70 -11.32
C TYR A 108 -2.08 9.02 -10.90
N LYS A 109 -2.06 9.30 -9.60
CA LYS A 109 -1.37 10.44 -8.98
C LYS A 109 -1.02 10.11 -7.53
N LEU A 110 -0.05 10.82 -6.99
CA LEU A 110 0.22 10.86 -5.54
C LEU A 110 -0.71 11.87 -4.85
N TRP A 111 -0.86 11.75 -3.53
CA TRP A 111 -1.61 12.69 -2.70
C TRP A 111 -0.87 14.00 -2.47
#